data_AF-A0A2G4SZU4-F1
#
_entry.id   AF-A0A2G4SZU4-F1
#
_cell.length_a   1.000
_cell.length_b   1.000
_cell.length_c   1.000
_cell.angle_alpha   90.00
_cell.angle_beta   90.00
_cell.angle_gamma   90.00
#
_symmetry.space_group_name_H-M   'P 1'
#
loop_
_entity.id
_entity.type
_entity.pdbx_description
1 polymer ?
#
loop_
_entity_poly.entity_id
_entity_poly.type
_entity_poly.pdbx_seq_one_letter_code
_entity_poly.pdbx_strand_id
1 'polypeptide(L)'
;MKFANKLFFEQNNQKLVCSLKTKFGHDAVLIFGDWSAPNTKYHEPTRNKDLISMLKKSGFSVYLIKEYKTSSYYPTCESGLKTFKTVPNPHPYQRSKDPNIVCHGLLKRFKEYDIKLIPDT
;
A
#
# COMPACT_ATOMS: atom_id res chain seq x y z
N MET A 1 17.56 4.97 -36.83
CA MET A 1 17.72 5.66 -35.52
C MET A 1 17.15 4.91 -34.30
N LYS A 2 16.41 3.80 -34.42
CA LYS A 2 15.84 3.11 -33.24
C LYS A 2 16.87 2.34 -32.39
N PHE A 3 17.98 1.92 -32.99
CA PHE A 3 19.01 1.12 -32.32
C PHE A 3 19.81 1.92 -31.28
N ALA A 4 20.29 3.12 -31.65
CA ALA A 4 21.07 3.97 -30.75
C ALA A 4 20.30 4.33 -29.47
N ASN A 5 19.01 4.70 -29.59
CA ASN A 5 18.17 5.02 -28.44
C ASN A 5 18.02 3.84 -27.47
N LYS A 6 17.88 2.62 -27.99
CA LYS A 6 17.81 1.41 -27.15
C LYS A 6 19.11 1.20 -26.38
N LEU A 7 20.25 1.36 -27.06
CA LEU A 7 21.57 1.19 -26.47
C LEU A 7 21.83 2.23 -25.35
N PHE A 8 21.48 3.49 -25.58
CA PHE A 8 21.57 4.53 -24.53
C PHE A 8 20.66 4.24 -23.34
N PHE A 9 19.46 3.69 -23.57
CA PHE A 9 18.55 3.31 -22.50
C PHE A 9 19.11 2.18 -21.63
N GLU A 10 19.70 1.16 -22.27
CA GLU A 10 20.35 0.04 -21.56
C GLU A 10 21.55 0.52 -20.73
N GLN A 11 22.40 1.39 -21.28
CA GLN A 11 23.53 1.99 -20.56
C GLN A 11 23.08 2.81 -19.34
N ASN A 12 22.03 3.62 -19.49
CA ASN A 12 21.48 4.40 -18.39
C ASN A 12 20.89 3.50 -17.28
N ASN A 13 20.18 2.43 -17.65
CA ASN A 13 19.66 1.47 -16.68
C ASN A 13 20.78 0.76 -15.92
N GLN A 14 21.85 0.34 -16.60
CA GLN A 14 23.01 -0.25 -15.94
C GLN A 14 23.66 0.72 -14.96
N LYS A 15 23.83 1.99 -15.37
CA LYS A 15 24.38 3.03 -14.50
C LYS A 15 23.53 3.25 -13.24
N LEU A 16 22.19 3.23 -13.39
CA LEU A 16 21.25 3.32 -12.27
C LEU A 16 21.36 2.12 -11.33
N VAL A 17 21.44 0.90 -11.86
CA VAL A 17 21.62 -0.31 -11.05
C VAL A 17 22.92 -0.26 -10.25
N CYS A 18 24.02 0.11 -10.90
CA CYS A 18 25.32 0.23 -10.23
C CYS A 18 25.28 1.27 -9.12
N SER A 19 24.72 2.45 -9.38
CA SER A 19 24.63 3.50 -8.35
C SER A 19 23.76 3.08 -7.16
N LEU A 20 22.66 2.36 -7.40
CA LEU A 20 21.83 1.79 -6.34
C LEU A 20 22.59 0.74 -5.52
N LYS A 21 23.31 -0.19 -6.16
CA LYS A 21 24.12 -1.20 -5.46
C LYS A 21 25.26 -0.57 -4.65
N THR A 22 25.94 0.42 -5.21
CA THR A 22 27.00 1.16 -4.49
C THR A 22 26.45 1.90 -3.28
N LYS A 23 25.24 2.48 -3.39
CA LYS A 23 24.66 3.29 -2.31
C LYS A 23 24.00 2.45 -1.20
N PHE A 24 23.30 1.39 -1.56
CA PHE A 24 22.45 0.64 -0.63
C PHE A 24 22.92 -0.80 -0.36
N GLY A 25 23.94 -1.28 -1.07
CA GLY A 25 24.40 -2.67 -0.98
C GLY A 25 23.81 -3.57 -2.07
N HIS A 26 24.43 -4.74 -2.23
CA HIS A 26 24.00 -5.75 -3.21
C HIS A 26 22.75 -6.53 -2.76
N ASP A 27 22.49 -6.55 -1.46
CA ASP A 27 21.38 -7.20 -0.75
C ASP A 27 20.22 -6.24 -0.46
N ALA A 28 20.27 -5.02 -1.01
CA ALA A 28 19.24 -4.02 -0.80
C ALA A 28 17.85 -4.51 -1.23
N VAL A 29 16.88 -4.29 -0.36
CA VAL A 29 15.46 -4.54 -0.65
C VAL A 29 14.81 -3.21 -1.07
N LEU A 30 14.21 -3.20 -2.25
CA LEU A 30 13.52 -2.03 -2.78
C LEU A 30 12.00 -2.20 -2.61
N ILE A 31 11.36 -1.20 -2.02
CA ILE A 31 9.92 -1.22 -1.76
C ILE A 31 9.28 -0.05 -2.49
N PHE A 32 8.31 -0.34 -3.35
CA PHE A 32 7.56 0.67 -4.12
C PHE A 32 6.07 0.58 -3.86
N GLY A 33 5.33 1.65 -4.13
CA GLY A 33 3.88 1.62 -4.21
C GLY A 33 3.37 0.93 -5.48
N ASP A 34 2.26 0.20 -5.38
CA ASP A 34 1.55 -0.36 -6.52
C ASP A 34 0.65 0.65 -7.26
N TRP A 35 0.59 1.90 -6.77
CA TRP A 35 -0.22 2.94 -7.37
C TRP A 35 0.26 3.26 -8.80
N SER A 36 -0.70 3.27 -9.72
CA SER A 36 -0.50 3.71 -11.09
C SER A 36 -1.61 4.69 -11.44
N ALA A 37 -1.26 5.87 -11.95
CA ALA A 37 -2.26 6.77 -12.51
C ALA A 37 -2.85 6.15 -13.79
N PRO A 38 -4.15 6.33 -14.05
CA PRO A 38 -4.68 6.09 -15.39
C PRO A 38 -3.95 7.00 -16.38
N ASN A 39 -3.61 6.47 -17.56
CA ASN A 39 -2.98 7.25 -18.62
C ASN A 39 -3.88 8.43 -18.99
N THR A 40 -3.52 9.60 -18.50
CA THR A 40 -4.24 10.83 -18.81
C THR A 40 -3.75 11.32 -20.17
N LYS A 41 -4.66 11.79 -21.02
CA LYS A 41 -4.29 12.31 -22.35
C LYS A 41 -3.27 13.43 -22.17
N TYR A 42 -2.16 13.40 -22.92
CA TYR A 42 -1.04 14.35 -22.83
C TYR A 42 -0.15 14.26 -21.59
N HIS A 43 -0.29 13.22 -20.76
CA HIS A 43 0.65 12.94 -19.67
C HIS A 43 1.52 11.73 -20.00
N GLU A 44 2.77 11.74 -19.52
CA GLU A 44 3.61 10.57 -19.62
C GLU A 44 2.97 9.40 -18.85
N PRO A 45 2.93 8.19 -19.41
CA PRO A 45 2.44 7.02 -18.70
C PRO A 45 3.23 6.79 -17.41
N THR A 46 2.57 6.42 -16.32
CA THR A 46 3.24 6.13 -15.04
C THR A 46 4.21 4.95 -15.23
N ARG A 47 5.50 5.26 -15.37
CA ARG A 47 6.58 4.36 -15.84
C ARG A 47 7.02 3.27 -14.86
N ASN A 48 6.22 2.95 -13.85
CA ASN A 48 6.71 2.11 -12.75
C ASN A 48 6.93 0.66 -13.18
N LYS A 49 6.12 0.10 -14.09
CA LYS A 49 6.21 -1.32 -14.48
C LYS A 49 7.55 -1.70 -15.11
N ASP A 50 8.04 -0.88 -16.04
CA ASP A 50 9.30 -1.14 -16.75
C ASP A 50 10.50 -0.97 -15.82
N LEU A 51 10.47 0.05 -14.95
CA LEU A 51 11.49 0.28 -13.93
C LEU A 51 11.56 -0.91 -12.95
N ILE A 52 10.41 -1.35 -12.41
CA ILE A 52 10.32 -2.49 -11.49
C ILE A 52 10.83 -3.77 -12.16
N SER A 53 10.45 -4.00 -13.42
CA SER A 53 10.91 -5.17 -14.20
C SER A 53 12.44 -5.14 -14.40
N MET A 54 13.00 -3.98 -14.74
CA MET A 54 14.43 -3.79 -14.90
C MET A 54 15.20 -4.04 -13.58
N LEU A 55 14.71 -3.50 -12.46
CA LEU A 55 15.31 -3.70 -11.14
C LEU A 55 15.29 -5.16 -10.70
N LYS A 56 14.17 -5.87 -10.90
CA LYS A 56 14.05 -7.31 -10.63
C LYS A 56 15.05 -8.12 -11.46
N LYS A 57 15.16 -7.83 -12.76
CA LYS A 57 16.13 -8.48 -13.66
C LYS A 57 17.58 -8.25 -13.24
N SER A 58 17.88 -7.11 -12.61
CA SER A 58 19.22 -6.78 -12.14
C SER A 58 19.62 -7.45 -10.82
N GLY A 59 18.71 -8.22 -10.21
CA GLY A 59 18.95 -9.01 -9.01
C GLY A 59 18.49 -8.36 -7.69
N PHE A 60 17.76 -7.24 -7.73
CA PHE A 60 17.18 -6.66 -6.52
C PHE A 60 15.95 -7.42 -6.05
N SER A 61 15.80 -7.55 -4.74
CA SER A 61 14.54 -7.95 -4.09
C SER A 61 13.58 -6.76 -4.12
N VAL A 62 12.57 -6.82 -4.99
CA VAL A 62 11.60 -5.71 -5.17
C VAL A 62 10.20 -6.12 -4.72
N TYR A 63 9.66 -5.40 -3.73
CA TYR A 63 8.31 -5.58 -3.21
C TYR A 63 7.40 -4.40 -3.59
N LEU A 64 6.11 -4.70 -3.78
CA LEU A 64 5.08 -3.70 -4.04
C LEU A 64 4.12 -3.63 -2.86
N ILE A 65 4.00 -2.45 -2.27
CA ILE A 65 2.99 -2.15 -1.26
C ILE A 65 1.68 -1.88 -1.97
N LYS A 66 0.64 -2.58 -1.52
CA LYS A 66 -0.73 -2.34 -1.97
C LYS A 66 -1.32 -1.11 -1.28
N GLU A 67 -0.99 0.07 -1.77
CA GLU A 67 -1.28 1.34 -1.10
C GLU A 67 -2.77 1.53 -0.81
N TYR A 68 -3.63 1.14 -1.76
CA TYR A 68 -5.08 1.21 -1.61
C TYR A 68 -5.60 0.42 -0.40
N LYS A 69 -4.94 -0.69 -0.03
CA LYS A 69 -5.37 -1.53 1.09
C LYS A 69 -4.65 -1.22 2.39
N THR A 70 -3.63 -0.37 2.39
CA THR A 70 -2.81 -0.09 3.59
C THR A 70 -3.65 0.42 4.76
N SER A 71 -4.66 1.25 4.52
CA SER A 71 -5.57 1.76 5.56
C SER A 71 -6.64 0.76 6.01
N SER A 72 -6.77 -0.38 5.34
CA SER A 72 -7.80 -1.40 5.60
C SER A 72 -7.30 -2.59 6.42
N TYR A 73 -5.99 -2.67 6.69
CA TYR A 73 -5.35 -3.76 7.41
C TYR A 73 -4.69 -3.29 8.69
N TYR A 74 -4.76 -4.12 9.73
CA TYR A 74 -4.01 -3.87 10.95
C TYR A 74 -2.61 -4.51 10.84
N PRO A 75 -1.51 -3.77 11.08
CA PRO A 75 -0.15 -4.26 10.84
C PRO A 75 0.24 -5.53 11.59
N THR A 76 -0.35 -5.80 12.76
CA THR A 76 0.10 -6.91 13.62
C THR A 76 -0.76 -8.16 13.57
N CYS A 77 -1.94 -8.13 12.95
CA CYS A 77 -2.82 -9.30 12.97
C CYS A 77 -3.43 -9.67 11.61
N GLU A 78 -2.99 -9.04 10.51
CA GLU A 78 -3.45 -9.26 9.11
C GLU A 78 -4.99 -9.29 8.91
N SER A 79 -5.75 -9.00 9.97
CA SER A 79 -7.19 -9.00 9.97
C SER A 79 -7.68 -7.70 9.33
N GLY A 80 -8.73 -7.80 8.53
CA GLY A 80 -9.41 -6.63 8.02
C GLY A 80 -9.89 -5.71 9.15
N LEU A 81 -10.01 -4.41 8.86
CA LEU A 81 -10.66 -3.46 9.74
C LEU A 81 -12.16 -3.41 9.42
N LYS A 82 -13.01 -3.38 10.45
CA LYS A 82 -14.44 -3.07 10.29
C LYS A 82 -14.59 -1.56 10.10
N THR A 83 -15.50 -1.20 9.21
CA THR A 83 -16.00 0.16 9.10
C THR A 83 -16.69 0.54 10.40
N PHE A 84 -16.28 1.67 10.94
CA PHE A 84 -16.89 2.34 12.08
C PHE A 84 -16.56 1.71 13.45
N LYS A 85 -16.31 2.59 14.42
CA LYS A 85 -16.03 2.25 15.80
C LYS A 85 -17.14 2.80 16.68
N THR A 86 -17.64 1.98 17.59
CA THR A 86 -18.54 2.44 18.64
C THR A 86 -17.73 3.14 19.73
N VAL A 87 -18.08 4.37 20.05
CA VAL A 87 -17.41 5.21 21.05
C VAL A 87 -18.46 5.72 22.04
N PRO A 88 -18.14 5.88 23.34
CA PRO A 88 -19.06 6.50 24.28
C PRO A 88 -19.53 7.85 23.76
N ASN A 89 -20.81 8.15 23.96
CA ASN A 89 -21.42 9.36 23.45
C ASN A 89 -20.65 10.60 23.98
N PRO A 90 -20.14 11.48 23.09
CA PRO A 90 -19.40 12.67 23.51
C PRO A 90 -20.26 13.63 24.34
N HIS A 91 -21.59 13.58 24.21
CA HIS A 91 -22.55 14.35 24.99
C HIS A 91 -22.91 13.63 26.30
N PRO A 92 -22.37 14.03 27.47
CA PRO A 92 -22.56 13.29 28.72
C PRO A 92 -24.03 13.21 29.15
N TYR A 93 -24.81 14.26 28.91
CA TYR A 93 -26.24 14.32 29.23
C TYR A 93 -27.10 13.38 28.37
N GLN A 94 -26.60 12.94 27.21
CA GLN A 94 -27.29 11.96 26.36
C GLN A 94 -26.91 10.53 26.69
N ARG A 95 -25.85 10.28 27.47
CA ARG A 95 -25.38 8.92 27.77
C ARG A 95 -26.39 8.04 28.50
N SER A 96 -27.34 8.65 29.22
CA SER A 96 -28.42 7.91 29.89
C SER A 96 -29.44 7.33 28.89
N LYS A 97 -29.62 7.97 27.74
CA LYS A 97 -30.54 7.51 26.67
C LYS A 97 -29.78 6.73 25.60
N ASP A 98 -28.70 7.31 25.10
CA ASP A 98 -27.85 6.77 24.04
C ASP A 98 -26.39 6.76 24.55
N PRO A 99 -25.96 5.68 25.23
CA PRO A 99 -24.65 5.61 25.87
C PRO A 99 -23.49 5.61 24.88
N ASN A 100 -23.73 5.11 23.66
CA ASN A 100 -22.71 4.88 22.65
C ASN A 100 -23.17 5.36 21.28
N ILE A 101 -22.26 5.91 20.50
CA ILE A 101 -22.50 6.34 19.12
C ILE A 101 -21.55 5.63 18.15
N VAL A 102 -22.00 5.46 16.91
CA VAL A 102 -21.19 4.93 15.82
C VAL A 102 -20.36 6.08 15.22
N CYS A 103 -19.03 5.98 15.30
CA CYS A 103 -18.12 6.96 14.71
C CYS A 103 -17.70 6.51 13.32
N HIS A 104 -18.12 7.25 12.28
CA HIS A 104 -17.85 6.89 10.90
C HIS A 104 -16.40 7.09 10.44
N GLY A 105 -15.66 7.99 11.08
CA GLY A 105 -14.26 8.28 10.77
C GLY A 105 -13.24 7.38 11.47
N LEU A 106 -13.69 6.44 12.32
CA LEU A 106 -12.81 5.58 13.10
C LEU A 106 -13.00 4.12 12.71
N LEU A 107 -11.89 3.42 12.48
CA LEU A 107 -11.89 2.00 12.16
C LEU A 107 -11.75 1.15 13.43
N LYS A 108 -12.44 0.00 13.45
CA LYS A 108 -12.33 -0.99 14.53
C LYS A 108 -11.57 -2.21 14.02
N ARG A 109 -10.60 -2.70 14.79
CA ARG A 109 -9.96 -4.00 14.53
C ARG A 109 -10.99 -5.14 14.60
N PHE A 110 -10.98 -6.03 13.62
CA PHE A 110 -11.75 -7.27 13.68
C PHE A 110 -11.13 -8.18 14.74
N LYS A 111 -11.89 -8.55 15.77
CA LYS A 111 -11.48 -9.56 16.75
C LYS A 111 -12.31 -10.82 16.48
N GLU A 112 -11.67 -11.98 16.45
CA GLU A 112 -12.30 -13.29 16.20
C GLU A 112 -13.43 -13.63 17.20
N TYR A 113 -13.39 -13.05 18.40
CA TYR A 113 -14.47 -13.16 19.39
C TYR A 113 -15.79 -12.44 19.01
N ASP A 114 -15.79 -11.56 18.01
CA ASP A 114 -17.03 -10.90 17.53
C ASP A 114 -17.96 -11.89 16.78
N ILE A 115 -17.50 -13.11 16.44
CA ILE A 115 -18.28 -14.15 15.74
C ILE A 115 -19.27 -14.85 16.70
N LYS A 116 -18.91 -14.98 17.99
CA LYS A 116 -19.74 -15.67 19.00
C LYS A 116 -21.01 -14.92 19.43
N LEU A 117 -21.26 -13.73 18.86
CA LEU A 117 -22.41 -12.88 19.18
C LEU A 117 -23.49 -12.88 18.11
N ILE A 118 -23.33 -13.65 17.04
CA ILE A 118 -24.40 -13.90 16.06
C ILE A 118 -24.97 -15.28 16.43
N PRO A 119 -26.15 -15.36 17.06
CA PRO A 119 -26.79 -16.65 17.24
C PRO A 119 -27.18 -17.18 15.86
N ASP A 120 -26.67 -18.36 15.54
CA ASP A 120 -27.17 -19.16 14.42
C ASP A 120 -28.68 -19.34 14.62
N THR A 121 -29.45 -18.80 13.68
CA THR A 121 -30.91 -18.97 13.61
C THR A 121 -31.23 -20.07 12.63
#